data_AF-A0A1B6LTP5-F1
#
_entry.id   AF-A0A1B6LTP5-F1
#
_cell.length_a   1.000
_cell.length_b   1.000
_cell.length_c   1.000
_cell.angle_alpha   90.00
_cell.angle_beta   90.00
_cell.angle_gamma   90.00
#
_symmetry.space_group_name_H-M   'P 1'
#
loop_
_entity.id
_entity.type
_entity.pdbx_description
1 polymer ?
#
loop_
_entity_poly.entity_id
_entity_poly.type
_entity_poly.pdbx_seq_one_letter_code
_entity_poly.pdbx_strand_id
1 'polypeptide(L)'
;SVNFEKIPAFWKNVTYKAYAAMRFAAYQYVSEDFISPNNPPNQIEFNANFAPDLRSVNLTMAAPLFTAQFKNLRLNRNIRPWVVMHPDYTPLQLADKHFFKGQAFPSCVVDNSLAQTFD
;
A
#
# COMPACT_ATOMS: atom_id res chain seq x y z
N SER A 1 -13.17 -0.34 -4.27
CA SER A 1 -14.04 -1.09 -3.33
C SER A 1 -14.23 -2.50 -3.85
N VAL A 2 -14.42 -3.49 -2.98
CA VAL A 2 -14.57 -4.91 -3.34
C VAL A 2 -15.92 -5.41 -2.81
N ASN A 3 -16.60 -6.29 -3.55
CA ASN A 3 -17.85 -6.95 -3.13
C ASN A 3 -17.57 -8.42 -2.75
N PHE A 4 -18.09 -8.93 -1.63
CA PHE A 4 -17.69 -10.26 -1.08
C PHE A 4 -18.78 -11.35 -1.10
N GLU A 5 -19.82 -11.22 -1.90
CA GLU A 5 -20.96 -12.16 -1.89
C GLU A 5 -20.57 -13.65 -2.07
N LYS A 6 -19.43 -13.94 -2.71
CA LYS A 6 -18.99 -15.32 -2.99
C LYS A 6 -17.59 -15.66 -2.48
N ILE A 7 -17.06 -14.95 -1.48
CA ILE A 7 -15.75 -15.33 -0.93
C ILE A 7 -15.88 -16.60 -0.08
N PRO A 8 -15.12 -17.67 -0.38
CA PRO A 8 -15.12 -18.89 0.42
C PRO A 8 -14.78 -18.62 1.88
N ALA A 9 -15.41 -19.36 2.80
CA ALA A 9 -15.20 -19.21 4.25
C ALA A 9 -13.72 -19.34 4.65
N PHE A 10 -12.94 -20.14 3.92
CA PHE A 10 -11.49 -20.26 4.11
C PHE A 10 -10.78 -18.90 4.01
N TRP A 11 -11.03 -18.15 2.93
CA TRP A 11 -10.42 -16.83 2.71
C TRP A 11 -10.88 -15.81 3.75
N LYS A 12 -12.12 -15.89 4.22
CA LYS A 12 -12.63 -15.03 5.31
C LYS A 12 -11.85 -15.23 6.61
N ASN A 13 -11.52 -16.48 6.95
CA ASN A 13 -10.74 -16.77 8.17
C ASN A 13 -9.27 -16.32 8.02
N VAL A 14 -8.68 -16.50 6.84
CA VAL A 14 -7.32 -16.05 6.56
C VAL A 14 -7.21 -14.53 6.65
N THR A 15 -8.15 -13.78 6.04
CA THR A 15 -8.15 -12.32 6.12
C THR A 15 -8.39 -11.83 7.54
N TYR A 16 -9.26 -12.49 8.31
CA TYR A 16 -9.47 -12.17 9.72
C TYR A 16 -8.20 -12.34 10.56
N LYS A 17 -7.45 -13.44 10.37
CA LYS A 17 -6.17 -13.65 11.06
C LYS A 17 -5.11 -12.62 10.64
N ALA A 18 -5.05 -12.29 9.35
CA ALA A 18 -4.13 -11.27 8.84
C ALA A 18 -4.46 -9.90 9.44
N TYR A 19 -5.75 -9.56 9.54
CA TYR A 19 -6.21 -8.35 10.21
C TYR A 19 -5.81 -8.31 11.68
N ALA A 20 -6.01 -9.40 12.42
CA ALA A 20 -5.63 -9.49 13.84
C ALA A 20 -4.11 -9.30 14.04
N ALA A 21 -3.28 -9.90 13.18
CA ALA A 21 -1.83 -9.72 13.22
C ALA A 21 -1.42 -8.27 12.91
N MET A 22 -2.02 -7.65 11.89
CA MET A 22 -1.79 -6.24 11.57
C MET A 22 -2.22 -5.33 12.72
N ARG A 23 -3.40 -5.55 13.29
CA ARG A 23 -3.88 -4.81 14.44
C ARG A 23 -2.92 -4.91 15.62
N PHE A 24 -2.39 -6.10 15.89
CA PHE A 24 -1.41 -6.30 16.96
C PHE A 24 -0.11 -5.54 16.70
N ALA A 25 0.44 -5.64 15.49
CA ALA A 25 1.68 -4.96 15.11
C ALA A 25 1.53 -3.42 15.05
N ALA A 26 0.35 -2.94 14.68
CA ALA A 26 0.04 -1.53 14.47
C ALA A 26 -0.87 -0.93 15.57
N TYR A 27 -0.97 -1.58 16.73
CA TYR A 27 -1.95 -1.23 17.78
C TYR A 27 -1.89 0.23 18.22
N GLN A 28 -0.70 0.86 18.21
CA GLN A 28 -0.53 2.26 18.60
C GLN A 28 -1.02 3.27 17.55
N TYR A 29 -1.29 2.82 16.33
CA TYR A 29 -1.62 3.67 15.17
C TYR A 29 -3.02 3.38 14.62
N VAL A 30 -3.77 2.45 15.23
CA VAL A 30 -5.09 2.02 14.79
C VAL A 30 -6.20 2.71 15.61
N SER A 31 -7.20 3.21 14.91
CA SER A 31 -8.45 3.71 15.46
C SER A 31 -9.58 2.95 14.80
N GLU A 32 -10.40 2.26 15.57
CA GLU A 32 -11.52 1.48 15.04
C GLU A 32 -12.83 2.01 15.62
N ASP A 33 -13.85 2.04 14.78
CA ASP A 33 -15.21 2.37 15.15
C ASP A 33 -16.13 1.21 14.80
N PHE A 34 -16.77 0.65 15.83
CA PHE A 34 -17.76 -0.44 15.76
C PHE A 34 -19.17 0.05 16.10
N ILE A 35 -19.31 1.29 16.59
CA ILE A 35 -20.56 1.78 17.19
C ILE A 35 -21.51 2.30 16.11
N SER A 36 -20.97 2.99 15.09
CA SER A 36 -21.78 3.57 14.01
C SER A 36 -21.21 3.31 12.61
N PRO A 37 -20.94 2.06 12.20
CA PRO A 37 -20.53 1.77 10.84
C PRO A 37 -21.73 1.97 9.89
N ASN A 38 -21.92 3.19 9.39
CA ASN A 38 -22.85 3.49 8.28
C ASN A 38 -22.25 3.07 6.93
N ASN A 39 -21.66 1.88 6.87
CA ASN A 39 -20.95 1.38 5.70
C ASN A 39 -21.88 0.50 4.84
N PRO A 40 -21.75 0.52 3.51
CA PRO A 40 -22.58 -0.28 2.61
C PRO A 40 -22.46 -1.78 2.92
N PRO A 41 -23.58 -2.53 2.97
CA PRO A 41 -23.56 -3.96 3.16
C PRO A 41 -22.85 -4.64 1.99
N ASN A 42 -22.12 -5.73 2.28
CA ASN A 42 -21.36 -6.53 1.31
C ASN A 42 -20.19 -5.82 0.60
N GLN A 43 -19.82 -4.61 1.01
CA GLN A 43 -18.72 -3.85 0.41
C GLN A 43 -17.66 -3.47 1.46
N ILE A 44 -16.39 -3.59 1.09
CA ILE A 44 -15.25 -3.13 1.88
C ILE A 44 -14.49 -2.17 0.98
N GLU A 45 -14.30 -0.99 1.51
CA GLU A 45 -13.52 0.05 0.88
C GLU A 45 -12.17 0.14 1.57
N PHE A 46 -11.13 0.17 0.76
CA PHE A 46 -9.77 0.36 1.22
C PHE A 46 -9.24 1.62 0.55
N ASN A 47 -8.70 2.52 1.36
CA ASN A 47 -8.04 3.73 0.90
C ASN A 47 -6.66 3.77 1.56
N ALA A 48 -5.62 3.94 0.75
CA ALA A 48 -4.25 4.03 1.22
C ALA A 48 -3.63 5.30 0.66
N ASN A 49 -3.29 6.24 1.54
CA ASN A 49 -2.66 7.49 1.18
C ASN A 49 -1.23 7.51 1.73
N PHE A 50 -0.26 7.44 0.83
CA PHE A 50 1.15 7.57 1.19
C PHE A 50 1.50 9.04 1.40
N ALA A 51 2.35 9.33 2.39
CA ALA A 51 2.95 10.64 2.52
C ALA A 51 3.83 10.97 1.31
N PRO A 52 4.09 12.26 0.99
CA PRO A 52 4.93 12.65 -0.15
C PRO A 52 6.34 12.05 -0.11
N ASP A 53 6.87 11.78 1.08
CA ASP A 53 8.17 11.15 1.27
C ASP A 53 8.15 9.62 1.09
N LEU A 54 6.95 9.03 0.88
CA LEU A 54 6.67 7.60 0.75
C LEU A 54 7.17 6.78 1.96
N ARG A 55 7.36 7.39 3.13
CA ARG A 55 7.84 6.70 4.35
C ARG A 55 6.72 6.31 5.31
N SER A 56 5.60 7.02 5.25
CA SER A 56 4.41 6.70 6.02
C SER A 56 3.19 6.53 5.13
N VAL A 57 2.21 5.77 5.62
CA VAL A 57 0.94 5.53 4.95
C VAL A 57 -0.21 5.74 5.94
N ASN A 58 -1.27 6.37 5.47
CA ASN A 58 -2.56 6.42 6.12
C ASN A 58 -3.46 5.40 5.43
N LEU A 59 -3.94 4.41 6.17
CA LEU A 59 -4.83 3.38 5.64
C LEU A 59 -6.20 3.52 6.29
N THR A 60 -7.24 3.67 5.48
CA THR A 60 -8.62 3.67 5.91
C THR A 60 -9.31 2.45 5.31
N MET A 61 -9.92 1.64 6.16
CA MET A 61 -10.73 0.50 5.77
C MET A 61 -12.14 0.70 6.29
N ALA A 62 -13.13 0.75 5.39
CA ALA A 62 -14.54 0.78 5.74
C ALA A 62 -15.13 -0.59 5.43
N ALA A 63 -15.45 -1.38 6.46
CA ALA A 63 -16.08 -2.68 6.34
C ALA A 63 -17.52 -2.64 6.89
N PRO A 64 -18.40 -3.57 6.52
CA PRO A 64 -19.81 -3.51 6.93
C PRO A 64 -20.01 -3.51 8.46
N LEU A 65 -19.11 -4.16 9.19
CA LEU A 65 -19.21 -4.31 10.64
C LEU A 65 -18.43 -3.25 11.42
N PHE A 66 -17.47 -2.57 10.79
CA PHE A 66 -16.60 -1.60 11.45
C PHE A 66 -15.81 -0.77 10.45
N THR A 67 -15.34 0.39 10.90
CA THR A 67 -14.36 1.20 10.18
C THR A 67 -13.05 1.17 10.94
N ALA A 68 -11.94 0.90 10.26
CA ALA A 68 -10.59 0.99 10.82
C ALA A 68 -9.78 2.06 10.10
N GLN A 69 -9.11 2.90 10.88
CA GLN A 69 -8.22 3.94 10.40
C GLN A 69 -6.85 3.74 11.02
N PHE A 70 -5.84 3.60 10.18
CA PHE A 70 -4.45 3.54 10.57
C PHE A 70 -3.79 4.85 10.14
N LYS A 71 -3.32 5.64 11.10
CA LYS A 71 -2.72 6.96 10.83
C LYS A 71 -1.22 6.91 11.02
N ASN A 72 -0.49 7.46 10.06
CA ASN A 72 0.95 7.60 10.08
C ASN A 72 1.71 6.28 10.32
N LEU A 73 1.29 5.21 9.65
CA LEU A 73 2.00 3.93 9.71
C LEU A 73 3.34 4.07 9.00
N ARG A 74 4.43 3.98 9.76
CA ARG A 74 5.77 4.06 9.22
C ARG A 74 6.13 2.73 8.56
N LEU A 75 6.45 2.79 7.27
CA LEU A 75 6.82 1.61 6.49
C LEU A 75 8.23 1.18 6.84
N ASN A 76 8.40 -0.11 7.12
CA ASN A 76 9.74 -0.68 7.26
C ASN A 76 10.50 -0.56 5.92
N ARG A 77 11.79 -0.22 5.99
CA ARG A 77 12.64 0.06 4.82
C ARG A 77 12.64 -1.12 3.83
N ASN A 78 12.58 -2.35 4.32
CA ASN A 78 12.61 -3.58 3.53
C ASN A 78 11.29 -3.90 2.81
N ILE A 79 10.14 -3.49 3.38
CA ILE A 79 8.83 -3.72 2.75
C ILE A 79 8.46 -2.58 1.81
N ARG A 80 8.96 -1.37 2.09
CA ARG A 80 8.69 -0.15 1.32
C ARG A 80 8.72 -0.32 -0.20
N PRO A 81 9.73 -0.96 -0.83
CA PRO A 81 9.74 -1.11 -2.29
C PRO A 81 8.57 -1.94 -2.86
N TRP A 82 7.96 -2.82 -2.05
CA TRP A 82 6.87 -3.69 -2.48
C TRP A 82 5.49 -3.04 -2.37
N VAL A 83 5.32 -2.12 -1.41
CA VAL A 83 4.01 -1.53 -1.11
C VAL A 83 3.84 -0.14 -1.74
N VAL A 84 4.94 0.55 -2.00
CA VAL A 84 4.93 1.89 -2.60
C VAL A 84 4.78 1.79 -4.11
N MET A 85 3.77 2.46 -4.66
CA MET A 85 3.65 2.67 -6.10
C MET A 85 4.40 3.96 -6.47
N HIS A 86 5.50 3.82 -7.21
CA HIS A 86 6.23 4.96 -7.77
C HIS A 86 5.75 5.21 -9.21
N PRO A 87 5.59 6.47 -9.66
CA PRO A 87 5.14 6.77 -11.02
C PRO A 87 6.06 6.16 -12.10
N ASP A 88 7.38 6.28 -11.93
CA ASP A 88 8.35 5.82 -12.93
C ASP A 88 8.85 4.38 -12.74
N TYR A 89 8.61 3.76 -11.58
CA TYR A 89 9.21 2.46 -11.24
C TYR A 89 8.17 1.49 -10.72
N THR A 90 8.20 0.28 -11.26
CA THR A 90 7.39 -0.82 -10.72
C THR A 90 7.92 -1.27 -9.35
N PRO A 91 7.08 -1.84 -8.47
CA PRO A 91 7.51 -2.36 -7.17
C PRO A 91 8.67 -3.36 -7.27
N LEU A 92 8.70 -4.19 -8.32
CA LEU A 92 9.78 -5.12 -8.59
C LEU A 92 11.10 -4.40 -8.85
N GLN A 93 11.08 -3.34 -9.68
CA GLN A 93 12.28 -2.53 -9.98
C GLN A 93 12.75 -1.75 -8.75
N LEU A 94 11.83 -1.25 -7.91
CA LEU A 94 12.19 -0.62 -6.64
C LEU A 94 12.84 -1.63 -5.68
N ALA A 95 12.34 -2.86 -5.63
CA ALA A 95 12.92 -3.92 -4.83
C ALA A 95 14.31 -4.30 -5.34
N ASP A 96 14.45 -4.49 -6.65
CA ASP A 96 15.72 -4.81 -7.29
C ASP A 96 16.77 -3.72 -7.01
N LYS A 97 16.42 -2.46 -7.22
CA LYS A 97 17.26 -1.31 -6.86
C LYS A 97 17.60 -1.25 -5.37
N HIS A 98 16.67 -1.64 -4.50
CA HIS A 98 16.87 -1.63 -3.05
C HIS A 98 17.84 -2.72 -2.58
N PHE A 99 17.69 -3.94 -3.08
CA PHE A 99 18.46 -5.11 -2.65
C PHE A 99 19.77 -5.26 -3.41
N PHE A 100 19.75 -5.03 -4.73
CA PHE A 100 20.90 -5.23 -5.62
C PHE A 100 21.65 -3.92 -5.95
N LYS A 101 21.25 -2.79 -5.35
CA LYS A 101 21.85 -1.46 -5.56
C LYS A 101 21.94 -1.05 -7.04
N GLY A 102 20.96 -1.49 -7.83
CA GLY A 102 20.70 -1.08 -9.21
C GLY A 102 21.96 -0.81 -10.04
N GLN A 103 22.54 -1.85 -10.63
CA GLN A 103 23.31 -1.68 -11.87
C GLN A 103 22.32 -1.31 -12.99
N ALA A 104 21.76 -0.10 -12.93
CA ALA A 104 21.28 0.54 -14.13
C ALA A 104 22.53 0.81 -14.94
N PHE A 105 22.83 -0.02 -15.93
CA PHE A 105 23.79 0.35 -16.96
C PHE A 105 23.12 1.47 -17.74
N PRO A 106 23.52 2.75 -17.59
CA PRO A 106 23.00 3.77 -18.48
C PRO A 106 23.50 3.39 -19.87
N SER A 107 22.63 2.84 -20.72
CA SER A 107 22.90 2.81 -22.14
C SER A 107 22.78 4.25 -22.61
N CYS A 108 23.90 4.97 -22.58
CA CYS A 108 24.00 6.25 -23.26
C CYS A 108 23.77 5.95 -24.75
N VAL A 109 22.54 6.12 -25.22
CA VAL A 109 22.30 6.29 -26.65
C VAL A 109 22.95 7.61 -27.02
N VAL A 110 24.09 7.52 -27.71
CA VAL A 110 24.68 8.66 -28.41
C VAL A 110 23.73 8.98 -29.56
N ASP A 111 22.69 9.77 -29.27
CA ASP A 111 21.88 10.35 -30.31
C ASP A 111 22.63 11.55 -30.88
N ASN A 112 22.98 11.48 -32.15
CA ASN A 112 23.83 12.45 -32.83
C ASN A 112 23.02 13.65 -33.35
N SER A 113 21.91 13.98 -32.68
CA SER A 113 21.13 15.19 -32.93
C SER A 113 20.88 15.94 -31.63
N LEU A 114 21.60 17.05 -31.47
CA LEU A 114 21.25 18.25 -30.69
C LEU A 114 20.14 18.05 -29.65
N ALA A 115 20.53 17.58 -28.47
CA ALA A 115 19.65 17.51 -27.31
C ALA A 115 19.17 18.92 -26.94
N GLN A 116 17.92 19.25 -27.26
CA GLN A 116 17.20 20.34 -26.60
C GLN A 116 16.83 19.85 -25.20
N THR A 117 17.58 20.30 -24.21
CA THR A 117 17.13 20.28 -22.82
C THR A 117 15.98 21.27 -22.71
N PHE A 118 14.74 20.80 -22.56
CA PHE A 118 13.63 21.66 -22.19
C PHE A 118 13.74 21.98 -20.69
N ASP A 119 13.70 23.28 -20.40
CA ASP A 119 13.48 23.91 -19.09
C ASP A 119 12.19 23.39 -18.44
#